data_AF-A0A6C0D8Q6-F1
#
_entry.id   AF-A0A6C0D8Q6-F1
#
_cell.length_a   1.000
_cell.length_b   1.000
_cell.length_c   1.000
_cell.angle_alpha   90.00
_cell.angle_beta   90.00
_cell.angle_gamma   90.00
#
_symmetry.space_group_name_H-M   'P 1'
#
loop_
_entity.id
_entity.type
_entity.pdbx_description
1 polymer ?
#
loop_
_entity_poly.entity_id
_entity_poly.type
_entity_poly.pdbx_seq_one_letter_code
_entity_poly.pdbx_strand_id
1 'polypeptide(L)'
;MSEEIIKLCGIVLIIAFIIYLVTSWLNIQMNVVEGLTNPTTLTGNTTSGIGASATNYSTSLQNIVTKLHSDVLLLNNAEYKKEYENIILNMDDYIDGLMLKTVLSININSENASDNIDKFKTLNDLNAAKTSLNNVIKYVDS
;
A
#
# COMPACT_ATOMS: atom_id res chain seq x y z
N MET A 1 -65.41 -19.33 16.63
CA MET A 1 -65.02 -18.31 15.62
C MET A 1 -63.70 -17.60 15.96
N SER A 2 -63.30 -17.46 17.23
CA SER A 2 -62.06 -16.76 17.62
C SER A 2 -60.76 -17.56 17.39
N GLU A 3 -60.77 -18.88 17.56
CA GLU A 3 -59.55 -19.71 17.41
C GLU A 3 -59.04 -19.79 15.96
N GLU A 4 -59.95 -19.88 14.98
CA GLU A 4 -59.58 -19.92 13.56
C GLU A 4 -58.98 -18.58 13.09
N ILE A 5 -59.49 -17.46 13.61
CA ILE A 5 -58.97 -16.12 13.32
C ILE A 5 -57.56 -15.94 13.91
N ILE A 6 -57.29 -16.46 15.11
CA ILE A 6 -55.96 -16.39 15.73
C ILE A 6 -54.94 -17.25 14.96
N LYS A 7 -55.32 -18.47 14.54
CA LYS A 7 -54.45 -19.35 13.73
C LYS A 7 -54.14 -18.73 12.36
N LEU A 8 -55.15 -18.14 11.70
CA LEU A 8 -54.97 -17.47 10.41
C LEU A 8 -54.05 -16.25 10.53
N CYS A 9 -54.23 -15.44 11.58
CA CYS A 9 -53.39 -14.26 11.85
C CYS A 9 -51.92 -14.65 12.12
N GLY A 10 -51.69 -15.72 12.88
CA GLY A 10 -50.34 -16.24 13.16
C GLY A 10 -49.60 -16.71 11.91
N ILE A 11 -50.29 -17.41 11.00
CA ILE A 11 -49.70 -17.88 9.74
C ILE A 11 -49.31 -16.71 8.84
N VAL A 12 -50.15 -15.68 8.73
CA VAL A 12 -49.87 -14.48 7.93
C VAL A 12 -48.63 -13.76 8.45
N LEU A 13 -48.48 -13.65 9.77
CA LEU A 13 -47.33 -12.98 10.39
C LEU A 13 -46.02 -13.74 10.13
N ILE A 14 -46.05 -15.07 10.19
CA ILE A 14 -44.89 -15.92 9.88
C ILE A 14 -44.49 -15.78 8.40
N ILE A 15 -45.47 -15.78 7.49
CA ILE A 15 -45.20 -15.61 6.05
C ILE A 15 -44.61 -14.22 5.76
N ALA A 16 -45.14 -13.16 6.38
CA ALA A 16 -44.60 -11.81 6.23
C ALA A 16 -43.16 -11.71 6.77
N PHE A 17 -42.86 -12.39 7.88
CA PHE A 17 -41.52 -12.43 8.46
C PHE A 17 -40.50 -13.13 7.53
N ILE A 18 -40.90 -14.24 6.89
CA ILE A 18 -40.04 -14.95 5.94
C ILE A 18 -39.75 -14.10 4.70
N ILE A 19 -40.77 -13.41 4.16
CA ILE A 19 -40.59 -12.52 2.99
C ILE A 19 -39.62 -11.38 3.34
N TYR A 20 -39.74 -10.78 4.53
CA TYR A 20 -38.83 -9.75 5.01
C TYR A 20 -37.37 -10.22 5.12
N LEU A 21 -37.16 -11.45 5.60
CA LEU A 21 -35.82 -12.01 5.76
C LEU A 21 -35.14 -12.24 4.40
N VAL A 22 -35.89 -12.76 3.42
CA VAL A 22 -35.38 -12.98 2.05
C VAL A 22 -35.03 -11.67 1.36
N THR A 23 -35.89 -10.63 1.45
CA THR A 23 -35.59 -9.32 0.82
C THR A 23 -34.42 -8.60 1.48
N SER A 24 -34.23 -8.77 2.79
CA SER A 24 -33.07 -8.24 3.52
C SER A 24 -31.76 -8.92 3.08
N TRP A 25 -31.77 -10.24 2.91
CA TRP A 25 -30.59 -11.00 2.47
C TRP A 25 -30.21 -10.72 1.01
N LEU A 26 -31.20 -10.55 0.13
CA LEU A 26 -30.97 -10.19 -1.26
C LEU A 26 -30.37 -8.78 -1.40
N ASN A 27 -30.81 -7.80 -0.61
CA ASN A 27 -30.21 -6.45 -0.60
C ASN A 27 -28.73 -6.46 -0.19
N ILE A 28 -28.36 -7.29 0.79
CA ILE A 28 -26.95 -7.41 1.23
C ILE A 28 -26.10 -8.02 0.12
N GLN A 29 -26.59 -9.11 -0.52
CA GLN A 29 -25.87 -9.71 -1.64
C GLN A 29 -25.78 -8.77 -2.84
N MET A 30 -26.85 -8.01 -3.13
CA MET A 30 -26.90 -7.09 -4.26
C MET A 30 -25.98 -5.88 -4.05
N ASN A 31 -25.91 -5.31 -2.84
CA ASN A 31 -24.96 -4.24 -2.52
C ASN A 31 -23.49 -4.69 -2.56
N VAL A 32 -23.21 -5.94 -2.16
CA VAL A 32 -21.85 -6.51 -2.24
C VAL A 32 -21.48 -6.87 -3.68
N VAL A 33 -22.44 -7.32 -4.49
CA VAL A 33 -22.25 -7.62 -5.91
C VAL A 33 -22.10 -6.32 -6.72
N GLU A 34 -22.90 -5.27 -6.49
CA GLU A 34 -22.72 -3.96 -7.15
C GLU A 34 -21.37 -3.32 -6.82
N GLY A 35 -20.83 -3.55 -5.62
CA GLY A 35 -19.47 -3.15 -5.26
C GLY A 35 -18.36 -3.88 -6.03
N LEU A 36 -18.64 -5.07 -6.59
CA LEU A 36 -17.69 -5.90 -7.37
C LEU A 36 -17.95 -5.89 -8.87
N THR A 37 -19.18 -5.60 -9.32
CA THR A 37 -19.61 -5.68 -10.73
C THR A 37 -19.86 -4.33 -11.37
N ASN A 38 -19.23 -3.24 -10.88
CA ASN A 38 -19.18 -2.02 -11.67
C ASN A 38 -18.56 -2.38 -13.03
N PRO A 39 -19.29 -2.27 -14.15
CA PRO A 39 -18.88 -2.89 -15.39
C PRO A 39 -17.58 -2.26 -15.88
N THR A 40 -16.51 -3.07 -15.89
CA THR A 40 -15.64 -3.07 -17.05
C THR A 40 -16.53 -3.41 -18.24
N THR A 41 -16.80 -2.38 -19.02
CA THR A 41 -17.73 -2.33 -20.14
C THR A 41 -17.49 -3.46 -21.13
N LEU A 42 -18.40 -4.44 -21.16
CA LEU A 42 -18.57 -5.34 -22.29
C LEU A 42 -19.89 -5.03 -23.00
N THR A 43 -19.91 -3.95 -23.79
CA THR A 43 -20.51 -3.93 -25.15
C THR A 43 -20.42 -2.53 -25.74
N GLY A 44 -19.78 -2.43 -26.90
CA GLY A 44 -19.83 -1.23 -27.75
C GLY A 44 -18.46 -0.84 -28.25
N ASN A 45 -18.23 -1.08 -29.54
CA ASN A 45 -17.16 -0.53 -30.37
C ASN A 45 -16.88 0.97 -30.10
N THR A 46 -16.13 1.25 -29.04
CA THR A 46 -15.39 2.48 -28.86
C THR A 46 -14.06 2.03 -28.29
N THR A 47 -12.99 2.24 -29.04
CA THR A 47 -11.61 2.17 -28.57
C THR A 47 -11.50 3.03 -27.32
N SER A 48 -11.74 2.44 -26.15
CA SER A 48 -11.44 3.05 -24.86
C SER A 48 -9.96 3.37 -24.90
N GLY A 49 -9.63 4.66 -24.87
CA GLY A 49 -8.25 5.11 -24.86
C GLY A 49 -7.53 4.49 -23.65
N ILE A 50 -6.21 4.35 -23.76
CA ILE A 50 -5.35 3.75 -22.71
C ILE A 50 -5.56 4.39 -21.32
N GLY A 51 -6.11 5.62 -21.26
CA GLY A 51 -6.47 6.32 -20.02
C GLY A 51 -7.81 5.93 -19.38
N ALA A 52 -8.71 5.21 -20.06
CA ALA A 52 -10.04 4.89 -19.53
C ALA A 52 -9.99 3.97 -18.29
N SER A 53 -8.90 3.21 -18.12
CA SER A 53 -8.63 2.37 -16.94
C SER A 53 -7.63 3.00 -15.95
N ALA A 54 -7.14 4.22 -16.19
CA ALA A 54 -6.11 4.85 -15.36
C ALA A 54 -6.59 5.11 -13.93
N THR A 55 -7.85 5.51 -13.75
CA THR A 55 -8.46 5.70 -12.42
C THR A 55 -8.49 4.38 -11.63
N ASN A 56 -8.95 3.29 -12.27
CA ASN A 56 -8.99 1.98 -11.63
C ASN A 56 -7.59 1.49 -11.23
N TYR A 57 -6.59 1.69 -12.10
CA TYR A 57 -5.20 1.38 -11.80
C TYR A 57 -4.66 2.20 -10.63
N SER A 58 -4.94 3.52 -10.60
CA SER A 58 -4.55 4.41 -9.50
C SER A 58 -5.16 3.97 -8.17
N THR A 59 -6.43 3.59 -8.16
CA THR A 59 -7.10 3.08 -6.95
C THR A 59 -6.51 1.75 -6.50
N SER A 60 -6.24 0.82 -7.42
CA SER A 60 -5.55 -0.44 -7.09
C SER A 60 -4.17 -0.19 -6.50
N LEU A 61 -3.39 0.73 -7.08
CA LEU A 61 -2.08 1.11 -6.57
C LEU A 61 -2.17 1.73 -5.17
N GLN A 62 -3.13 2.64 -4.95
CA GLN A 62 -3.35 3.24 -3.63
C GLN A 62 -3.69 2.18 -2.59
N ASN A 63 -4.55 1.21 -2.92
CA ASN A 63 -4.87 0.11 -2.02
C ASN A 63 -3.64 -0.75 -1.67
N ILE A 64 -2.76 -1.02 -2.64
CA ILE A 64 -1.50 -1.73 -2.40
C ILE A 64 -0.59 -0.91 -1.46
N VAL A 65 -0.47 0.40 -1.69
CA VAL A 65 0.34 1.29 -0.84
C VAL A 65 -0.22 1.34 0.58
N THR A 66 -1.54 1.49 0.75
CA THR A 66 -2.18 1.48 2.07
C THR A 66 -2.01 0.15 2.78
N LYS A 67 -2.12 -0.97 2.06
CA LYS A 67 -1.87 -2.30 2.62
C LYS A 67 -0.41 -2.45 3.07
N LEU A 68 0.54 -1.99 2.26
CA LEU A 68 1.96 -2.01 2.61
C LEU A 68 2.23 -1.16 3.86
N HIS A 69 1.68 0.05 3.92
CA HIS A 69 1.84 0.99 5.02
C HIS A 69 1.24 0.45 6.33
N SER A 70 0.00 -0.04 6.28
CA SER A 70 -0.77 -0.41 7.48
C SER A 70 -0.59 -1.85 7.92
N ASP A 71 -0.56 -2.81 7.00
CA ASP A 71 -0.65 -4.25 7.33
C ASP A 71 0.70 -4.94 7.35
N VAL A 72 1.63 -4.50 6.49
CA VAL A 72 2.96 -5.13 6.35
C VAL A 72 4.00 -4.42 7.20
N LEU A 73 4.10 -3.10 7.04
CA LEU A 73 5.08 -2.27 7.75
C LEU A 73 4.54 -1.75 9.08
N LEU A 74 3.24 -1.87 9.36
CA LEU A 74 2.64 -1.45 10.63
C LEU A 74 2.98 0.01 11.00
N LEU A 75 3.10 0.90 10.02
CA LEU A 75 3.54 2.30 10.22
C LEU A 75 2.54 3.13 11.04
N ASN A 76 1.33 2.62 11.26
CA ASN A 76 0.36 3.24 12.17
C ASN A 76 0.75 3.10 13.66
N ASN A 77 1.73 2.25 13.98
CA ASN A 77 2.20 2.03 15.35
C ASN A 77 3.53 2.75 15.59
N ALA A 78 3.52 3.66 16.58
CA ALA A 78 4.64 4.53 16.91
C ALA A 78 5.92 3.79 17.34
N GLU A 79 5.80 2.60 17.95
CA GLU A 79 6.97 1.80 18.35
C GLU A 79 7.72 1.29 17.12
N TYR A 80 7.02 0.73 16.14
CA TYR A 80 7.63 0.28 14.89
C TYR A 80 8.21 1.46 14.09
N LYS A 81 7.50 2.60 14.00
CA LYS A 81 8.05 3.82 13.37
C LYS A 81 9.40 4.21 13.98
N LYS A 82 9.47 4.25 15.32
CA LYS A 82 10.70 4.58 16.06
C LYS A 82 11.82 3.58 15.81
N GLU A 83 11.52 2.28 15.75
CA GLU A 83 12.50 1.26 15.41
C GLU A 83 13.04 1.44 13.98
N TYR A 84 12.18 1.72 13.01
CA TYR A 84 12.60 1.98 11.64
C TYR A 84 13.46 3.24 11.53
N GLU A 85 13.08 4.32 12.21
CA GLU A 85 13.88 5.55 12.28
C GLU A 85 15.28 5.25 12.83
N ASN A 86 15.38 4.52 13.94
CA ASN A 86 16.67 4.13 14.52
C ASN A 86 17.50 3.27 13.56
N ILE A 87 16.89 2.32 12.84
CA ILE A 87 17.59 1.51 11.84
C ILE A 87 18.14 2.39 10.72
N ILE A 88 17.33 3.34 10.22
CA ILE A 88 17.74 4.26 9.16
C ILE A 88 18.88 5.17 9.63
N LEU A 89 18.80 5.73 10.83
CA LEU A 89 19.87 6.55 11.41
C LEU A 89 21.17 5.78 11.59
N ASN A 90 21.10 4.55 12.13
CA ASN A 90 22.28 3.69 12.26
C ASN A 90 22.89 3.33 10.90
N MET A 91 22.07 3.22 9.85
CA MET A 91 22.54 3.00 8.49
C MET A 91 23.17 4.26 7.87
N ASP A 92 22.66 5.45 8.22
CA ASP A 92 23.28 6.74 7.85
C ASP A 92 24.70 6.85 8.43
N ASP A 93 24.84 6.56 9.74
CA ASP A 93 26.13 6.52 10.43
C ASP A 93 27.07 5.46 9.82
N TYR A 94 26.54 4.30 9.43
CA TYR A 94 27.31 3.26 8.77
C TYR A 94 27.83 3.72 7.39
N ILE A 95 26.99 4.40 6.59
CA ILE A 95 27.40 4.98 5.31
C ILE A 95 28.49 6.02 5.52
N ASP A 96 28.38 6.88 6.54
CA ASP A 96 29.43 7.84 6.87
C ASP A 96 30.75 7.16 7.23
N GLY A 97 30.69 6.07 8.01
CA GLY A 97 31.85 5.22 8.28
C GLY A 97 32.47 4.63 7.02
N LEU A 98 31.65 4.16 6.07
CA LEU A 98 32.13 3.66 4.78
C LEU A 98 32.72 4.76 3.89
N MET A 99 32.14 5.95 3.88
CA MET A 99 32.67 7.11 3.16
C MET A 99 34.05 7.48 3.70
N LEU A 100 34.19 7.58 5.02
CA LEU A 100 35.47 7.86 5.67
C LEU A 100 36.50 6.77 5.35
N LYS A 101 36.12 5.48 5.47
CA LYS A 101 36.99 4.36 5.10
C LYS A 101 37.45 4.44 3.64
N THR A 102 36.55 4.82 2.74
CA THR A 102 36.85 4.97 1.31
C THR A 102 37.85 6.08 1.08
N VAL A 103 37.65 7.26 1.70
CA VAL A 103 38.59 8.39 1.63
C VAL A 103 39.98 8.00 2.16
N LEU A 104 40.05 7.32 3.31
CA LEU A 104 41.31 6.87 3.89
C LEU A 104 42.03 5.79 3.06
N SER A 105 41.32 5.12 2.14
CA SER A 105 41.90 4.10 1.25
C SER A 105 42.48 4.67 -0.06
N ILE A 106 42.30 5.96 -0.32
CA ILE A 106 42.81 6.64 -1.52
C ILE A 106 44.34 6.67 -1.46
N ASN A 107 44.98 6.19 -2.53
CA ASN A 107 46.44 6.21 -2.65
C ASN A 107 46.89 7.59 -3.12
N ILE A 108 47.23 8.46 -2.17
CA ILE A 108 47.69 9.83 -2.45
C ILE A 108 49.09 9.89 -3.09
N ASN A 109 49.82 8.79 -3.13
CA ASN A 109 51.18 8.73 -3.68
C ASN A 109 51.19 8.31 -5.16
N SER A 110 50.04 8.01 -5.75
CA SER A 110 49.93 7.70 -7.18
C SER A 110 49.52 8.94 -7.98
N GLU A 111 50.27 9.22 -9.04
CA GLU A 111 49.92 10.24 -10.04
C GLU A 111 48.92 9.70 -11.08
N ASN A 112 48.68 8.39 -11.13
CA ASN A 112 47.72 7.78 -12.05
C ASN A 112 46.30 7.83 -11.47
N ALA A 113 45.42 8.61 -12.11
CA ALA A 113 44.03 8.75 -11.69
C ALA A 113 43.27 7.41 -11.59
N SER A 114 43.62 6.43 -12.45
CA SER A 114 43.02 5.09 -12.46
C SER A 114 43.17 4.34 -11.13
N ASP A 115 44.19 4.64 -10.32
CA ASP A 115 44.43 3.92 -9.06
C ASP A 115 43.42 4.31 -7.95
N ASN A 116 42.70 5.42 -8.16
CA ASN A 116 41.75 5.97 -7.19
C ASN A 116 40.36 6.24 -7.75
N ILE A 117 40.16 6.18 -9.07
CA ILE A 117 38.89 6.54 -9.71
C ILE A 117 37.71 5.71 -9.18
N ASP A 118 37.90 4.42 -8.93
CA ASP A 118 36.86 3.55 -8.40
C ASP A 118 36.46 3.91 -6.97
N LYS A 119 37.39 4.43 -6.17
CA LYS A 119 37.12 4.92 -4.81
C LYS A 119 36.32 6.22 -4.84
N PHE A 120 36.63 7.13 -5.76
CA PHE A 120 35.82 8.33 -5.97
C PHE A 120 34.41 8.01 -6.47
N LYS A 121 34.28 7.02 -7.37
CA LYS A 121 32.96 6.54 -7.81
C LYS A 121 32.17 5.95 -6.64
N THR A 122 32.80 5.08 -5.86
CA THR A 122 32.20 4.50 -4.65
C THR A 122 31.75 5.59 -3.68
N LEU A 123 32.54 6.65 -3.49
CA LEU A 123 32.19 7.77 -2.63
C LEU A 123 30.93 8.52 -3.12
N ASN A 124 30.80 8.71 -4.44
CA ASN A 124 29.61 9.33 -5.03
C ASN A 124 28.37 8.44 -4.85
N ASP A 125 28.51 7.12 -5.06
CA ASP A 125 27.41 6.16 -4.88
C ASP A 125 26.94 6.13 -3.42
N LEU A 126 27.89 6.17 -2.46
CA LEU A 126 27.58 6.26 -1.03
C LEU A 126 26.85 7.57 -0.68
N ASN A 127 27.28 8.71 -1.23
CA ASN A 127 26.59 9.98 -1.02
C ASN A 127 25.16 9.99 -1.60
N ALA A 128 24.95 9.36 -2.75
CA ALA A 128 23.61 9.17 -3.34
C ALA A 128 22.74 8.22 -2.49
N ALA A 129 23.33 7.17 -1.92
CA ALA A 129 22.65 6.27 -0.99
C ALA A 129 22.21 7.03 0.27
N LYS A 130 23.08 7.90 0.83
CA LYS A 130 22.77 8.78 1.96
C LYS A 130 21.56 9.68 1.69
N THR A 131 21.55 10.31 0.52
CA THR A 131 20.42 11.14 0.07
C THR A 131 19.13 10.33 -0.06
N SER A 132 19.23 9.09 -0.52
CA SER A 132 18.09 8.18 -0.66
C SER A 132 17.53 7.78 0.71
N LEU A 133 18.39 7.50 1.70
CA LEU A 133 18.00 7.25 3.09
C LEU A 133 17.21 8.41 3.70
N ASN A 134 17.62 9.65 3.41
CA ASN A 134 16.89 10.86 3.82
C ASN A 134 15.49 10.98 3.20
N ASN A 135 15.21 10.28 2.10
CA ASN A 135 13.84 10.19 1.57
C ASN A 135 13.05 9.07 2.26
N VAL A 136 13.71 7.98 2.64
CA VAL A 136 13.10 6.88 3.41
C VAL A 136 12.69 7.37 4.80
N ILE A 137 13.52 8.15 5.49
CA ILE A 137 13.15 8.69 6.82
C ILE A 137 11.93 9.59 6.74
N LYS A 138 11.81 10.43 5.70
CA LYS A 138 10.60 11.25 5.46
C LYS A 138 9.36 10.40 5.23
N TYR A 139 9.49 9.31 4.49
CA TYR A 139 8.38 8.37 4.28
C TYR A 139 7.94 7.69 5.58
N VAL A 140 8.91 7.33 6.44
CA VAL A 140 8.59 6.79 7.77
C VAL A 140 7.93 7.85 8.64
N ASP A 141 8.37 9.12 8.62
CA ASP A 141 7.80 10.19 9.44
C ASP A 141 6.39 10.62 9.00
N SER A 142 6.10 10.50 7.69
CA SER A 142 4.77 10.77 7.09
C SER A 142 3.64 9.96 7.73
#